data_AF-A0AAU5FYH8-F1
#
_entry.id   AF-A0AAU5FYH8-F1
#
_cell.length_a   1.000
_cell.length_b   1.000
_cell.length_c   1.000
_cell.angle_alpha   90.00
_cell.angle_beta   90.00
_cell.angle_gamma   90.00
#
_symmetry.space_group_name_H-M   'P 1'
#
loop_
_entity.id
_entity.type
_entity.pdbx_description
1 polymer ?
#
loop_
_entity_poly.entity_id
_entity_poly.type
_entity_poly.pdbx_seq_one_letter_code
_entity_poly.pdbx_strand_id
1 'polypeptide(L)'
;MPNIPERAEVVEILAAFGDRSPEQVPEGIDSMELAWLVHQIEQRYGSQLDDDDLARMTTVTGVLQVLGEQAPGPDARSQDTQGSDAQSQDAQGPHV
;
A
#
# COMPACT_ATOMS: atom_id res chain seq x y z
N MET A 1 -9.34 -7.24 4.18
CA MET A 1 -8.04 -7.72 3.69
C MET A 1 -7.32 -6.51 3.12
N PRO A 2 -6.02 -6.30 3.35
CA PRO A 2 -5.30 -5.28 2.59
C PRO A 2 -5.35 -5.75 1.13
N ASN A 3 -6.26 -5.18 0.34
CA ASN A 3 -6.32 -5.44 -1.09
C ASN A 3 -5.15 -4.66 -1.68
N ILE A 4 -4.14 -5.37 -2.16
CA ILE A 4 -3.11 -4.79 -3.00
C ILE A 4 -3.61 -5.02 -4.42
N PRO A 5 -3.60 -4.00 -5.30
CA PRO A 5 -4.08 -4.17 -6.65
C PRO A 5 -3.20 -5.17 -7.41
N GLU A 6 -3.85 -6.12 -8.08
CA GLU A 6 -3.14 -7.09 -8.93
C GLU A 6 -2.81 -6.48 -10.29
N ARG A 7 -1.92 -7.13 -11.05
CA ARG A 7 -1.54 -6.69 -12.41
C ARG A 7 -2.74 -6.45 -13.30
N ALA A 8 -3.74 -7.33 -13.24
CA ALA A 8 -4.95 -7.19 -14.04
C ALA A 8 -5.69 -5.89 -13.70
N GLU A 9 -5.78 -5.54 -12.41
CA GLU A 9 -6.44 -4.31 -11.97
C GLU A 9 -5.65 -3.07 -12.39
N VAL A 10 -4.32 -3.07 -12.21
CA VAL A 10 -3.46 -1.96 -12.68
C VAL A 10 -3.63 -1.72 -14.18
N VAL A 11 -3.66 -2.80 -14.97
CA VAL A 11 -3.88 -2.73 -16.42
C VAL A 11 -5.28 -2.25 -16.76
N GLU A 12 -6.33 -2.73 -16.08
CA GLU A 12 -7.71 -2.27 -16.30
C GLU A 12 -7.87 -0.77 -16.02
N ILE A 13 -7.27 -0.31 -14.92
CA ILE A 13 -7.20 1.11 -14.56
C ILE A 13 -6.57 1.85 -15.75
N LEU A 14 -5.34 1.52 -16.15
CA LEU A 14 -4.65 2.20 -17.27
C LEU A 14 -5.42 2.15 -18.60
N ALA A 15 -6.10 1.04 -18.90
CA ALA A 15 -6.91 0.90 -20.11
C ALA A 15 -8.10 1.87 -20.10
N ALA A 16 -8.75 2.04 -18.95
CA ALA A 16 -9.87 2.97 -18.79
C ALA A 16 -9.46 4.44 -18.99
N PHE A 17 -8.27 4.82 -18.54
CA PHE A 17 -7.74 6.16 -18.79
C PHE A 17 -7.45 6.41 -20.29
N GLY A 18 -6.87 5.41 -20.96
CA GLY A 18 -6.51 5.49 -22.37
C GLY A 18 -7.64 5.19 -23.37
N ASP A 19 -8.87 4.96 -22.90
CA ASP A 19 -10.01 4.46 -23.70
C ASP A 19 -9.61 3.32 -24.65
N ARG A 20 -8.89 2.34 -24.10
CA ARG A 20 -8.29 1.23 -24.85
C ARG A 20 -8.54 -0.11 -24.17
N SER A 21 -8.33 -1.20 -24.90
CA SER A 21 -8.45 -2.55 -24.32
C SER A 21 -7.27 -2.86 -23.39
N PRO A 22 -7.44 -3.66 -22.32
CA PRO A 22 -6.36 -4.08 -21.40
C PRO A 22 -5.16 -4.70 -22.12
N GLU A 23 -5.40 -5.46 -23.18
CA GLU A 23 -4.38 -6.09 -24.02
C GLU A 23 -3.56 -5.10 -24.87
N GLN A 24 -4.03 -3.87 -25.01
CA GLN A 24 -3.34 -2.79 -25.73
C GLN A 24 -2.57 -1.85 -24.80
N VAL A 25 -2.62 -2.08 -23.48
CA VAL A 25 -1.86 -1.29 -22.50
C VAL A 25 -0.38 -1.63 -22.62
N PRO A 26 0.49 -0.66 -22.97
CA PRO A 26 1.93 -0.89 -23.01
C PRO A 26 2.49 -1.14 -21.60
N GLU A 27 3.64 -1.79 -21.53
CA GLU A 27 4.33 -2.01 -20.25
C GLU A 27 4.87 -0.69 -19.65
N GLY A 28 5.28 0.25 -20.50
CA GLY A 28 5.69 1.58 -20.08
C GLY A 28 4.49 2.48 -19.80
N ILE A 29 4.55 3.21 -18.69
CA ILE A 29 3.50 4.12 -18.24
C ILE A 29 3.98 5.55 -18.45
N ASP A 30 3.18 6.38 -19.11
CA ASP A 30 3.51 7.80 -19.25
C ASP A 30 3.23 8.59 -17.94
N SER A 31 3.74 9.82 -17.85
CA SER A 31 3.61 10.61 -16.62
C SER A 31 2.16 10.99 -16.27
N MET A 32 1.28 11.11 -17.26
CA MET A 32 -0.13 11.46 -17.04
C MET A 32 -0.92 10.22 -16.59
N GLU A 33 -0.70 9.09 -17.26
CA GLU A 33 -1.21 7.79 -16.90
C GLU A 33 -0.79 7.40 -15.49
N LEU A 34 0.48 7.63 -15.14
CA LEU A 34 1.02 7.40 -13.81
C LEU A 34 0.33 8.28 -12.77
N ALA A 35 0.20 9.58 -13.02
CA ALA A 35 -0.47 10.49 -12.10
C ALA A 35 -1.93 10.08 -11.86
N TRP A 36 -2.63 9.66 -12.90
CA TRP A 36 -4.00 9.19 -12.77
C TRP A 36 -4.10 7.83 -12.05
N LEU A 37 -3.20 6.89 -12.34
CA LEU A 37 -3.10 5.59 -11.68
C LEU A 37 -2.87 5.77 -10.17
N VAL A 38 -1.93 6.64 -9.80
CA VAL A 38 -1.63 6.99 -8.40
C VAL A 38 -2.86 7.54 -7.72
N HIS A 39 -3.51 8.53 -8.34
CA HIS A 39 -4.74 9.09 -7.79
C HIS A 39 -5.83 8.03 -7.52
N GLN A 40 -5.98 7.03 -8.41
CA GLN A 40 -6.91 5.92 -8.18
C GLN A 40 -6.49 5.02 -7.03
N ILE A 41 -5.20 4.70 -6.93
CA ILE A 41 -4.66 3.86 -5.87
C ILE A 41 -4.80 4.55 -4.52
N GLU A 42 -4.41 5.81 -4.41
CA GLU A 42 -4.53 6.60 -3.17
C GLU A 42 -5.99 6.69 -2.72
N GLN A 43 -6.93 6.94 -3.64
CA GLN A 43 -8.35 7.02 -3.31
C GLN A 43 -8.96 5.66 -2.89
N ARG A 44 -8.53 4.55 -3.50
CA ARG A 44 -9.08 3.21 -3.20
C ARG A 44 -8.44 2.55 -1.98
N TYR A 45 -7.14 2.73 -1.82
CA TYR A 45 -6.32 1.96 -0.87
C TYR A 45 -5.79 2.82 0.28
N GLY A 46 -5.86 4.15 0.17
CA GLY A 46 -5.33 5.06 1.20
C GLY A 46 -3.81 5.02 1.34
N SER A 47 -3.11 4.41 0.37
CA SER A 47 -1.65 4.41 0.31
C SER A 47 -1.14 5.81 0.02
N GLN A 48 -0.01 6.18 0.61
CA GLN A 48 0.69 7.43 0.31
C GLN A 48 2.00 7.07 -0.36
N LEU A 49 2.18 7.49 -1.61
CA LEU A 49 3.37 7.21 -2.42
C LEU A 49 4.24 8.48 -2.45
N ASP A 50 5.54 8.32 -2.29
CA ASP A 50 6.48 9.43 -2.38
C ASP A 50 7.04 9.60 -3.81
N ASP A 51 7.82 10.67 -4.02
CA ASP A 51 8.40 10.96 -5.34
C ASP A 51 9.38 9.87 -5.82
N ASP A 52 10.06 9.19 -4.89
CA ASP A 52 11.01 8.11 -5.21
C ASP A 52 10.29 6.82 -5.62
N ASP A 53 9.11 6.55 -5.05
CA ASP A 53 8.19 5.51 -5.46
C ASP A 53 7.64 5.82 -6.85
N LEU A 54 7.15 7.04 -7.08
CA LEU A 54 6.65 7.48 -8.39
C LEU A 54 7.69 7.32 -9.50
N ALA A 55 8.96 7.64 -9.23
CA ALA A 55 10.05 7.46 -10.19
C ALA A 55 10.27 5.98 -10.60
N ARG A 56 9.97 5.03 -9.70
CA ARG A 56 10.06 3.58 -9.95
C ARG A 56 8.82 3.02 -10.65
N MET A 57 7.70 3.72 -10.61
CA MET A 57 6.40 3.31 -11.18
C MET A 57 6.23 3.64 -12.68
N THR A 58 7.32 3.84 -13.42
CA THR A 58 7.29 4.12 -14.87
C THR A 58 6.93 2.91 -15.74
N THR A 59 6.68 1.76 -15.12
CA THR A 59 6.24 0.52 -15.79
C THR A 59 5.18 -0.20 -14.96
N VAL A 60 4.34 -1.01 -15.59
CA VAL A 60 3.33 -1.83 -14.90
C VAL A 60 3.99 -2.77 -13.88
N THR A 61 5.15 -3.33 -14.22
CA THR A 61 5.94 -4.15 -13.30
C THR A 61 6.46 -3.33 -12.12
N GLY A 62 7.00 -2.15 -12.38
CA GLY A 62 7.48 -1.24 -11.33
C GLY A 62 6.39 -0.83 -10.35
N VAL A 63 5.18 -0.57 -10.85
CA VAL A 63 3.99 -0.33 -10.02
C VAL A 63 3.74 -1.50 -9.06
N LEU A 64 3.72 -2.73 -9.56
CA LEU A 64 3.45 -3.90 -8.72
C LEU A 64 4.54 -4.14 -7.67
N GLN A 65 5.79 -3.85 -8.00
CA GLN A 65 6.90 -3.96 -7.05
C GLN A 65 6.72 -2.98 -5.89
N VAL A 66 6.50 -1.69 -6.19
CA VAL A 66 6.29 -0.65 -5.18
C VAL A 66 5.07 -0.97 -4.32
N LEU A 67 3.94 -1.34 -4.93
CA LEU A 67 2.72 -1.66 -4.17
C LEU A 67 2.87 -2.93 -3.32
N GLY A 68 3.68 -3.89 -3.77
CA GLY A 68 4.02 -5.08 -2.98
C GLY A 68 4.88 -4.77 -1.76
N GLU A 69 5.73 -3.74 -1.82
CA GLU A 69 6.52 -3.27 -0.68
C GLU A 69 5.64 -2.60 0.39
N GLN A 70 4.55 -1.96 -0.03
CA GLN A 70 3.56 -1.32 0.85
C GLN A 70 2.60 -2.31 1.51
N ALA A 71 2.64 -3.60 1.11
CA ALA A 71 1.94 -4.65 1.80
C ALA A 71 2.43 -4.70 3.27
N PRO A 72 1.54 -4.71 4.27
CA PRO A 72 1.98 -5.08 5.61
C PRO A 72 2.52 -6.51 5.51
N GLY A 73 3.86 -6.65 5.60
CA GLY A 73 4.51 -7.95 5.57
C GLY A 73 3.88 -8.88 6.61
N PRO A 74 3.86 -10.20 6.38
CA PRO A 74 3.32 -11.17 7.34
C PRO A 74 3.97 -11.10 8.74
N ASP A 75 5.05 -10.32 8.89
CA ASP A 75 5.90 -10.22 10.07
C ASP A 75 5.46 -9.16 11.11
N ALA A 76 4.51 -8.28 10.80
CA ALA A 76 4.08 -7.22 11.73
C ALA A 76 3.17 -7.70 12.88
N ARG A 77 2.84 -9.00 12.97
CA ARG A 77 1.94 -9.57 13.99
C ARG A 77 2.64 -10.11 15.25
N SER A 78 3.95 -9.95 15.37
CA SER A 78 4.75 -10.60 16.44
C SER A 78 5.39 -9.64 17.45
N GLN A 79 5.07 -8.33 17.47
CA GLN A 79 5.73 -7.36 18.37
C GLN A 79 4.83 -6.77 19.48
N ASP A 80 3.55 -7.16 19.56
CA ASP A 80 2.60 -6.56 20.53
C ASP A 80 2.32 -7.43 21.78
N THR A 81 3.27 -8.24 22.26
CA THR A 81 3.00 -9.11 23.44
C THR A 81 4.15 -9.27 24.44
N GLN A 82 5.06 -8.30 24.59
CA GLN A 82 6.06 -8.41 25.66
C GLN A 82 6.29 -7.07 26.38
N GLY A 83 5.62 -6.90 27.53
CA GLY A 83 6.11 -6.01 28.59
C GLY A 83 5.12 -4.99 29.14
N SER A 84 3.92 -5.40 29.56
CA SER A 84 3.09 -4.60 30.49
C SER A 84 2.30 -5.50 31.42
N ASP A 85 3.02 -6.38 32.12
CA ASP A 85 2.50 -7.17 33.24
C ASP A 85 3.46 -7.02 34.42
N ALA A 86 3.59 -5.80 34.94
CA ALA A 86 4.35 -5.51 36.16
C ALA A 86 4.03 -4.13 36.75
N GLN A 87 2.78 -3.63 36.71
CA GLN A 87 2.44 -2.41 37.47
C GLN A 87 0.95 -2.32 37.84
N SER A 88 0.46 -3.28 38.61
CA SER A 88 -0.81 -3.24 39.36
C SER A 88 -0.77 -4.42 40.32
N GLN A 89 -0.89 -4.37 41.64
CA GLN A 89 -1.26 -3.41 42.67
C GLN A 89 -0.55 -3.99 43.92
N ASP A 90 0.13 -3.22 44.77
CA ASP A 90 -0.41 -2.94 46.10
C ASP A 90 0.39 -1.81 46.75
N ALA A 91 -0.08 -0.57 46.57
CA ALA A 91 0.28 0.52 47.46
C ALA A 91 -0.82 0.65 48.51
N GLN A 92 -0.43 0.31 49.75
CA GLN A 92 -0.63 1.15 50.94
C GLN A 92 -2.06 1.46 51.39
N GLY A 93 -2.38 0.95 52.57
CA GLY A 93 -3.21 1.66 53.55
C GLY A 93 -3.30 0.94 54.89
N PRO A 94 -2.50 1.30 55.92
CA PRO A 94 -2.88 1.04 57.30
C PRO A 94 -3.85 2.14 57.74
N HIS A 95 -5.10 1.78 58.02
CA HIS A 95 -6.06 2.70 58.65
C HIS A 95 -6.42 2.17 60.03
N VAL A 96 -5.87 2.86 61.04
CA VAL A 96 -6.26 3.06 62.46
C VAL A 96 -6.88 1.91 63.26
#